data_AF-A0A1Y3D1X9-F1
#
_entry.id   AF-A0A1Y3D1X9-F1
#
_cell.length_a   1.000
_cell.length_b   1.000
_cell.length_c   1.000
_cell.angle_alpha   90.00
_cell.angle_beta   90.00
_cell.angle_gamma   90.00
#
_symmetry.space_group_name_H-M   'P 1'
#
loop_
_entity.id
_entity.type
_entity.pdbx_description
1 polymer ?
#
loop_
_entity_poly.entity_id
_entity_poly.type
_entity_poly.pdbx_seq_one_letter_code
_entity_poly.pdbx_strand_id
1 'polypeptide(L)' 'MNRAYRNKIEFSLIPWTVEQDGYLIENHSLSLTELQKRLPFTEDQIIQRKERLGLFKRARQLKKL' A
#
# COMPACT_ATOMS: atom_id res chain seq x y z
N MET A 1 -13.38 22.67 -12.10
CA MET A 1 -12.97 21.59 -11.17
C MET A 1 -12.29 20.50 -11.99
N ASN A 2 -10.96 20.53 -12.14
CA ASN A 2 -10.23 19.52 -12.90
C ASN A 2 -9.22 18.85 -11.96
N ARG A 3 -9.69 17.85 -11.22
CA ARG A 3 -8.78 16.89 -10.59
C ARG A 3 -8.22 16.04 -11.72
N ALA A 4 -7.05 16.42 -12.20
CA ALA A 4 -6.23 15.61 -13.09
C ALA A 4 -6.14 14.20 -12.50
N TYR A 5 -6.87 13.27 -13.10
CA TYR A 5 -6.70 11.85 -12.88
C TYR A 5 -5.29 11.51 -13.35
N ARG A 6 -4.35 11.58 -12.40
CA ARG A 6 -2.95 11.19 -12.59
C ARG A 6 -2.96 9.74 -13.04
N ASN A 7 -2.76 9.54 -14.33
CA ASN A 7 -2.23 8.32 -14.92
C ASN A 7 -1.14 7.77 -14.01
N LYS A 8 -1.36 6.61 -13.39
CA LYS A 8 -0.27 5.78 -12.89
C LYS A 8 -0.55 4.30 -13.10
N ILE A 9 -0.08 3.82 -14.25
CA ILE A 9 0.71 2.60 -14.40
C ILE A 9 -0.06 1.29 -14.17
N GLU A 10 -0.58 0.74 -15.28
CA GLU A 10 -0.62 -0.70 -15.49
C GLU A 10 0.81 -1.27 -15.44
N PHE A 11 1.32 -1.66 -14.26
CA PHE A 11 2.48 -2.55 -14.15
C PHE A 11 2.50 -3.24 -12.78
N SER A 12 1.74 -4.32 -12.70
CA SER A 12 2.04 -5.53 -11.93
C SER A 12 1.04 -6.60 -12.34
N LEU A 13 1.54 -7.78 -12.73
CA LEU A 13 0.79 -8.97 -13.16
C LEU A 13 -0.16 -9.56 -12.10
N ILE A 14 -0.43 -8.83 -11.02
CA ILE A 14 -1.35 -9.16 -9.94
C ILE A 14 -2.08 -7.87 -9.58
N PRO A 15 -3.38 -7.75 -9.90
CA PRO A 15 -4.14 -6.53 -9.68
C PRO A 15 -4.43 -6.37 -8.18
N TRP A 16 -3.59 -5.58 -7.50
CA TRP A 16 -3.92 -5.05 -6.19
C TRP A 16 -5.13 -4.12 -6.33
N THR A 17 -6.21 -4.42 -5.64
CA THR A 17 -7.41 -3.57 -5.66
C THR A 17 -7.24 -2.36 -4.76
N VAL A 18 -8.04 -1.32 -5.02
CA VAL A 18 -8.09 -0.12 -4.18
C VAL A 18 -8.43 -0.48 -2.73
N GLU A 19 -9.29 -1.48 -2.52
CA GLU A 19 -9.64 -1.99 -1.18
C GLU A 19 -8.45 -2.65 -0.49
N GLN A 20 -7.63 -3.41 -1.21
CA GLN A 20 -6.43 -4.04 -0.65
C GLN A 20 -5.35 -3.01 -0.29
N ASP A 21 -5.17 -1.99 -1.13
CA ASP A 21 -4.31 -0.85 -0.81
C ASP A 21 -4.82 -0.06 0.39
N GLY A 22 -6.14 0.20 0.44
CA GLY A 22 -6.80 0.84 1.58
C GLY A 22 -6.54 0.07 2.87
N TYR A 23 -6.75 -1.24 2.83
CA TYR A 23 -6.48 -2.12 3.96
C TYR A 23 -5.02 -2.05 4.41
N LEU A 24 -4.05 -2.05 3.49
CA LEU A 24 -2.63 -1.89 3.83
C LEU A 24 -2.30 -0.52 4.45
N ILE A 25 -2.95 0.55 4.00
CA ILE A 25 -2.75 1.91 4.54
C ILE A 25 -3.34 2.00 5.95
N GLU A 26 -4.57 1.54 6.15
CA GLU A 26 -5.27 1.56 7.44
C GLU A 26 -4.60 0.65 8.46
N ASN A 27 -4.13 -0.52 8.01
CA ASN A 27 -3.54 -1.55 8.85
C ASN A 27 -2.00 -1.63 8.70
N HIS A 28 -1.35 -0.52 8.34
CA HIS A 28 0.09 -0.50 8.10
C HIS A 28 0.92 -0.90 9.34
N SER A 29 0.37 -0.73 10.54
CA SER A 29 0.93 -1.12 11.83
C SER A 29 0.75 -2.60 12.16
N LEU A 30 -0.13 -3.33 11.45
CA LEU A 30 -0.29 -4.77 11.64
C LEU A 30 0.92 -5.55 11.10
N SER A 31 1.16 -6.71 11.71
CA SER A 31 2.18 -7.65 11.27
C SER A 31 1.81 -8.25 9.90
N LEU A 32 2.82 -8.69 9.16
CA LEU A 32 2.61 -9.31 7.85
C LEU A 32 1.71 -10.55 7.95
N THR A 33 1.83 -11.33 9.01
CA THR A 33 0.99 -12.50 9.28
C THR A 33 -0.50 -12.15 9.38
N GLU A 34 -0.86 -11.03 10.04
CA GLU A 34 -2.26 -10.57 10.09
C GLU A 34 -2.72 -10.05 8.73
N LEU A 35 -1.85 -9.35 8.01
CA LEU A 35 -2.15 -8.88 6.66
C LEU A 35 -2.39 -10.05 5.69
N GLN A 36 -1.63 -11.15 5.81
CA GLN A 36 -1.78 -12.37 5.01
C GLN A 36 -3.08 -13.13 5.29
N LYS A 37 -3.68 -13.00 6.49
CA LYS A 37 -5.00 -13.60 6.75
C LYS A 37 -6.09 -12.98 5.89
N ARG A 38 -5.93 -11.71 5.52
CA ARG A 38 -6.93 -10.96 4.73
C ARG A 38 -6.54 -10.82 3.27
N LEU A 39 -5.25 -10.81 2.98
CA LEU A 39 -4.69 -10.63 1.66
C LEU A 39 -4.12 -11.96 1.16
N PRO A 40 -4.55 -12.45 -0.02
CA PRO A 40 -4.02 -13.68 -0.61
C PRO A 40 -2.65 -13.44 -1.27
N PHE A 41 -1.74 -12.80 -0.55
CA PHE A 41 -0.40 -12.44 -1.03
C PHE A 41 0.68 -12.93 -0.07
N THR A 42 1.89 -13.11 -0.59
CA THR A 42 3.04 -13.47 0.24
C THR A 42 3.55 -12.23 1.01
N GLU A 43 4.27 -12.47 2.10
CA GLU A 43 4.90 -11.41 2.91
C GLU A 43 5.75 -10.47 2.05
N ASP A 44 6.54 -11.03 1.12
CA ASP A 44 7.35 -10.28 0.17
C ASP A 44 6.51 -9.34 -0.71
N GLN A 45 5.40 -9.83 -1.28
CA GLN A 45 4.50 -9.01 -2.09
C GLN A 45 3.86 -7.88 -1.27
N ILE A 46 3.49 -8.17 -0.02
CA ILE A 46 2.94 -7.17 0.91
C ILE A 46 4.00 -6.12 1.24
N ILE A 47 5.26 -6.52 1.50
CA ILE A 47 6.37 -5.60 1.76
C ILE A 47 6.59 -4.69 0.55
N GLN A 48 6.74 -5.26 -0.66
CA GLN A 48 6.91 -4.49 -1.89
C GLN A 48 5.75 -3.51 -2.12
N ARG A 49 4.51 -3.91 -1.79
CA ARG A 49 3.35 -3.03 -1.88
C ARG A 49 3.38 -1.91 -0.85
N LYS A 50 3.73 -2.21 0.42
CA LYS A 50 3.89 -1.21 1.49
C LYS A 50 4.99 -0.20 1.16
N GLU A 51 6.08 -0.64 0.50
CA GLU A 51 7.13 0.24 -0.03
C GLU A 51 6.63 1.14 -1.16
N ARG A 52 5.91 0.57 -2.14
CA ARG A 52 5.29 1.33 -3.24
C ARG A 52 4.28 2.36 -2.74
N LEU A 53 3.48 2.02 -1.74
CA LEU A 53 2.53 2.93 -1.08
C LEU A 53 3.21 4.00 -0.21
N GLY A 54 4.54 3.90 -0.02
CA GLY A 54 5.29 4.84 0.80
C GLY A 54 4.95 4.78 2.29
N LEU A 55 4.36 3.68 2.76
CA LEU A 55 3.94 3.50 4.15
C LEU A 55 5.14 3.50 5.11
N PHE A 56 6.31 3.07 4.66
CA PHE A 56 7.55 3.17 5.42
C PHE A 56 8.16 4.59 5.45
N LYS A 57 7.90 5.41 4.42
CA LYS A 57 8.49 6.76 4.28
C LYS A 57 7.62 7.87 4.88
N ARG A 58 6.30 7.66 5.02
CA ARG A 58 5.38 8.65 5.60
C ARG A 58 5.66 8.99 7.06
N ALA A 59 6.22 8.07 7.84
CA ALA A 59 6.61 8.34 9.22
C ALA A 59 7.67 9.46 9.35
N ARG A 60 8.49 9.69 8.30
CA ARG A 60 9.52 10.75 8.33
C ARG A 60 8.99 12.13 7.95
N GLN A 61 7.89 12.23 7.20
CA GLN A 61 7.35 13.52 6.77
C GLN A 61 6.39 14.16 7.78
N LEU A 62 5.76 13.37 8.66
CA LEU A 62 4.87 13.91 9.70
C LEU A 62 5.59 14.50 10.94
N LYS A 63 6.92 14.36 11.05
CA LYS A 63 7.74 15.02 12.08
C LYS A 63 8.34 16.37 11.65
N LYS A 64 7.80 16.99 10.60
CA LYS A 64 8.26 18.29 10.08
C LYS A 64 7.18 19.39 10.07
N LEU A 65 6.22 19.29 10.99
CA LEU A 65 5.29 20.37 11.33
C LEU A 65 5.47 20.73 12.80
#